data_AF-A0A2Y9BZA7-F1
#
_entry.id   AF-A0A2Y9BZA7-F1
#
_cell.length_a   1.000
_cell.length_b   1.000
_cell.length_c   1.000
_cell.angle_alpha   90.00
_cell.angle_beta   90.00
_cell.angle_gamma   90.00
#
_symmetry.space_group_name_H-M   'P 1'
#
loop_
_entity.id
_entity.type
_entity.pdbx_description
1 polymer ?
#
loop_
_entity_poly.entity_id
_entity_poly.type
_entity_poly.pdbx_seq_one_letter_code
_entity_poly.pdbx_strand_id
1 'polypeptide(L)'
;MSQPPPPTGAPQEPWRPPAGPYRPPAGPRPPAGAGPAAGPSRPAADPYRPGGYALPYQATPPGPTGSPLDAYAYQLPAPRRRTGLVVAIVVGAVALLAALTVVVVALVGLVGGGRAYGEDADLDRLWDSCAEGDAQACDDLYLESPVGSEYEEYGDTCGGRFPPGEQLWCRGRM
;
A
#
# COMPACT_ATOMS: atom_id res chain seq x y z
N MET A 1 -46.82 13.58 -16.83
CA MET A 1 -46.15 14.68 -16.08
C MET A 1 -44.69 14.28 -15.95
N SER A 2 -43.89 14.64 -16.95
CA SER A 2 -42.50 14.20 -17.09
C SER A 2 -41.59 15.17 -16.35
N GLN A 3 -40.78 14.67 -15.42
CA GLN A 3 -39.80 15.47 -14.69
C GLN A 3 -38.60 15.76 -15.61
N PRO A 4 -37.99 16.97 -15.53
CA PRO A 4 -36.78 17.28 -16.26
C PRO A 4 -35.56 16.54 -15.68
N PRO A 5 -34.56 16.19 -16.51
CA PRO A 5 -33.35 15.52 -16.06
C PRO A 5 -32.48 16.43 -15.16
N PRO A 6 -31.70 15.85 -14.23
CA PRO A 6 -30.80 16.62 -13.36
C PRO A 6 -29.65 17.28 -14.15
N PRO A 7 -29.10 18.41 -13.68
CA PRO A 7 -28.00 19.09 -14.35
C PRO A 7 -26.72 18.25 -14.30
N THR A 8 -26.10 18.07 -15.46
CA THR A 8 -24.77 17.49 -15.62
C THR A 8 -23.72 18.34 -14.91
N GLY A 9 -22.86 17.68 -14.14
CA GLY A 9 -21.97 18.28 -13.15
C GLY A 9 -21.02 19.36 -13.66
N ALA A 10 -20.60 20.22 -12.73
CA ALA A 10 -19.61 21.26 -12.93
C ALA A 10 -18.25 20.66 -13.37
N PRO A 11 -17.47 21.36 -14.22
CA PRO A 11 -16.14 20.93 -14.60
C PRO A 11 -15.24 20.88 -13.37
N GLN A 12 -14.57 19.74 -13.18
CA GLN A 12 -13.66 19.54 -12.06
C GLN A 12 -12.35 20.27 -12.37
N GLU A 13 -12.05 21.33 -11.62
CA GLU A 13 -10.79 22.06 -11.79
C GLU A 13 -9.60 21.13 -11.50
N PRO A 14 -8.57 21.10 -12.37
CA PRO A 14 -7.36 20.34 -12.13
C PRO A 14 -6.66 20.81 -10.85
N TRP A 15 -6.35 19.86 -9.98
CA TRP A 15 -5.63 20.12 -8.73
C TRP A 15 -4.30 20.84 -9.00
N ARG A 16 -4.11 22.01 -8.38
CA ARG A 16 -2.84 22.76 -8.41
C ARG A 16 -2.12 22.58 -7.07
N PRO A 17 -0.86 22.09 -7.06
CA PRO A 17 -0.05 22.07 -5.85
C PRO A 17 0.29 23.50 -5.40
N PRO A 18 0.47 23.74 -4.08
CA PRO A 18 0.96 25.01 -3.58
C PRO A 18 2.39 25.27 -4.08
N ALA A 19 2.60 26.41 -4.73
CA ALA A 19 3.92 26.87 -5.15
C ALA A 19 4.64 27.49 -3.95
N GLY A 20 5.47 26.70 -3.26
CA GLY A 20 6.36 27.22 -2.23
C GLY A 20 7.36 26.16 -1.75
N PRO A 21 8.60 26.55 -1.40
CA PRO A 21 9.56 25.61 -0.84
C PRO A 21 9.06 25.11 0.53
N TYR A 22 9.07 23.79 0.71
CA TYR A 22 8.69 23.14 1.96
C TYR A 22 9.59 23.63 3.10
N ARG A 23 8.99 24.28 4.10
CA ARG A 23 9.69 24.74 5.32
C ARG A 23 9.32 23.83 6.48
N PRO A 24 10.22 22.94 6.96
CA PRO A 24 9.91 22.07 8.09
C PRO A 24 9.74 22.90 9.38
N PRO A 25 8.92 22.42 10.34
CA PRO A 25 8.75 23.07 11.63
C PRO A 25 10.05 23.00 12.45
N ALA A 26 10.39 24.12 13.09
CA ALA A 26 11.56 24.21 13.96
C ALA A 26 11.36 23.35 15.21
N GLY A 27 12.29 22.42 15.45
CA GLY A 27 12.30 21.60 16.66
C GLY A 27 12.53 22.42 17.94
N PRO A 28 12.20 21.86 19.12
CA PRO A 28 12.37 22.55 20.40
C PRO A 28 13.85 22.81 20.69
N ARG A 29 14.15 24.03 21.17
CA ARG A 29 15.49 24.44 21.60
C ARG A 29 15.83 23.77 22.94
N PRO A 30 17.06 23.26 23.14
CA PRO A 30 17.50 22.80 24.46
C PRO A 30 17.69 24.00 25.41
N PRO A 31 17.51 23.81 26.74
CA PRO A 31 17.74 24.87 27.72
C PRO A 31 19.23 25.22 27.83
N ALA A 32 19.49 26.51 28.06
CA ALA A 32 20.82 27.06 28.31
C ALA A 32 21.43 26.50 29.60
N GLY A 33 22.74 26.29 29.57
CA GLY A 33 23.50 25.53 30.57
C GLY A 33 23.36 26.01 32.01
N ALA A 34 23.36 25.03 32.91
CA ALA A 34 23.57 25.24 34.33
C ALA A 34 25.02 25.67 34.58
N GLY A 35 25.22 26.80 35.25
CA GLY A 35 26.52 27.22 35.77
C GLY A 35 27.06 26.25 36.83
N PRO A 36 28.36 26.33 37.18
CA PRO A 36 28.98 25.38 38.08
C PRO A 36 28.42 25.52 39.50
N ALA A 37 27.98 24.40 40.07
CA ALA A 37 27.57 24.31 41.46
C ALA A 37 28.76 24.54 42.39
N ALA A 38 28.56 25.36 43.41
CA ALA A 38 29.51 25.55 44.50
C ALA A 38 29.78 24.21 45.20
N GLY A 39 31.07 23.84 45.34
CA GLY A 39 31.48 22.62 46.02
C GLY A 39 31.18 22.64 47.52
N PRO A 40 31.10 21.46 48.17
CA PRO A 40 30.75 21.38 49.59
C PRO A 40 31.90 21.93 50.46
N SER A 41 31.52 22.62 51.54
CA SER A 41 32.40 23.09 52.60
C SER A 41 33.10 21.90 53.29
N ARG A 42 34.43 22.02 53.49
CA ARG A 42 35.21 21.04 54.26
C ARG A 42 34.78 21.07 55.74
N PRO A 43 34.53 19.92 56.38
CA PRO A 43 34.39 19.89 57.84
C PRO A 43 35.75 20.11 58.52
N ALA A 44 35.70 20.68 59.72
CA ALA A 44 36.87 20.94 60.55
C ALA A 44 37.55 19.63 60.97
N ALA A 45 38.88 19.67 61.10
CA ALA A 45 39.69 18.50 61.45
C ALA A 45 39.42 18.06 62.90
N ASP A 46 39.16 16.76 63.07
CA ASP A 46 38.95 16.11 64.36
C ASP A 46 40.31 15.93 65.09
N PRO A 47 40.50 16.37 66.36
CA PRO A 47 41.81 16.38 67.00
C PRO A 47 42.28 15.03 67.52
N TYR A 48 41.44 13.99 67.49
CA TYR A 48 41.73 12.69 68.09
C TYR A 48 41.80 11.57 67.06
N ARG A 49 42.68 11.72 66.05
CA ARG A 49 43.05 10.61 65.16
C ARG A 49 44.46 10.12 65.51
N PRO A 50 44.63 8.89 66.03
CA PRO A 50 45.96 8.35 66.29
C PRO A 50 46.66 8.07 64.96
N GLY A 51 47.95 8.41 64.90
CA GLY A 51 48.81 8.29 63.72
C GLY A 51 48.96 6.82 63.31
N GLY A 52 48.27 6.43 62.23
CA GLY A 52 48.56 5.22 61.48
C GLY A 52 49.71 5.47 60.50
N TYR A 53 50.63 4.52 60.41
CA TYR A 53 51.72 4.53 59.44
C TYR A 53 51.16 4.63 58.00
N ALA A 54 51.80 5.45 57.18
CA ALA A 54 51.44 5.63 55.79
C ALA A 54 51.72 4.34 55.01
N LEU A 55 50.67 3.70 54.48
CA LEU A 55 50.82 2.71 53.42
C LEU A 55 51.36 3.43 52.17
N PRO A 56 52.24 2.80 51.38
CA PRO A 56 52.67 3.36 50.12
C PRO A 56 51.44 3.63 49.26
N TYR A 57 51.38 4.84 48.71
CA TYR A 57 50.29 5.30 47.84
C TYR A 57 50.25 4.43 46.59
N GLN A 58 49.41 3.40 46.59
CA GLN A 58 48.99 2.72 45.38
C GLN A 58 48.00 3.69 44.73
N ALA A 59 48.36 4.29 43.60
CA ALA A 59 47.41 5.12 42.85
C ALA A 59 46.25 4.22 42.41
N THR A 60 45.09 4.36 43.06
CA THR A 60 43.86 3.76 42.57
C THR A 60 43.61 4.37 41.19
N PRO A 61 43.56 3.58 40.10
CA PRO A 61 43.22 4.13 38.80
C PRO A 61 41.87 4.83 38.90
N PRO A 62 41.65 5.94 38.18
CA PRO A 62 40.35 6.60 38.17
C PRO A 62 39.30 5.56 37.81
N GLY A 63 38.41 5.28 38.77
CA GLY A 63 37.26 4.43 38.51
C GLY A 63 36.48 5.01 37.32
N PRO A 64 35.92 4.17 36.45
CA PRO A 64 35.18 4.64 35.31
C PRO A 64 34.09 5.62 35.78
N THR A 65 34.03 6.80 35.18
CA THR A 65 33.09 7.88 35.53
C THR A 65 31.65 7.58 35.09
N GLY A 66 31.27 6.30 35.10
CA GLY A 66 29.94 5.80 34.73
C GLY A 66 29.05 5.64 35.95
N SER A 67 27.74 5.61 35.71
CA SER A 67 26.76 5.24 36.73
C SER A 67 26.92 3.76 37.09
N PRO A 68 26.59 3.31 38.31
CA PRO A 68 26.59 1.89 38.68
C PRO A 68 25.75 1.02 37.72
N LEU A 69 24.76 1.63 37.05
CA LEU A 69 23.92 1.00 36.02
C LEU A 69 24.69 0.64 34.74
N ASP A 70 25.76 1.37 34.42
CA ASP A 70 26.62 1.10 33.25
C ASP A 70 27.47 -0.15 33.46
N ALA A 71 27.75 -0.54 34.71
CA ALA A 71 28.45 -1.77 35.04
C ALA A 71 27.59 -3.02 34.78
N TYR A 72 26.27 -2.93 35.04
CA TYR A 72 25.35 -4.04 34.74
C TYR A 72 25.06 -4.18 33.24
N ALA A 73 25.21 -3.11 32.46
CA ALA A 73 24.99 -3.13 31.02
C ALA A 73 25.90 -4.11 30.26
N TYR A 74 27.05 -4.48 30.83
CA TYR A 74 27.97 -5.45 30.22
C TYR A 74 27.52 -6.91 30.35
N GLN A 75 26.56 -7.20 31.24
CA GLN A 75 26.04 -8.55 31.46
C GLN A 75 24.72 -8.83 30.73
N LEU A 76 24.16 -7.85 30.02
CA LEU A 76 23.02 -8.10 29.15
C LEU A 76 23.50 -8.59 27.77
N PRO A 77 22.95 -9.70 27.25
CA PRO A 77 23.15 -10.09 25.87
C PRO A 77 22.71 -8.94 24.96
N ALA A 78 23.55 -8.56 23.99
CA ALA A 78 23.22 -7.51 23.03
C ALA A 78 21.84 -7.78 22.39
N PRO A 79 20.95 -6.78 22.28
CA PRO A 79 19.61 -6.98 21.72
C PRO A 79 19.77 -7.43 20.26
N ARG A 80 19.44 -8.69 19.95
CA ARG A 80 19.47 -9.18 18.56
C ARG A 80 18.45 -8.38 17.75
N ARG A 81 18.96 -7.62 16.78
CA ARG A 81 18.18 -6.72 15.92
C ARG A 81 17.25 -7.52 15.00
N ARG A 82 16.07 -7.91 15.50
CA ARG A 82 15.03 -8.67 14.75
C ARG A 82 14.43 -7.92 13.56
N THR A 83 14.88 -6.69 13.30
CA THR A 83 14.48 -5.89 12.12
C THR A 83 14.61 -6.63 10.80
N GLY A 84 15.63 -7.50 10.64
CA GLY A 84 15.79 -8.29 9.41
C GLY A 84 14.68 -9.33 9.21
N LEU A 85 14.19 -9.92 10.31
CA LEU A 85 13.10 -10.90 10.26
C LEU A 85 11.75 -10.24 9.95
N VAL A 86 11.50 -9.05 10.53
CA VAL A 86 10.29 -8.28 10.21
C VAL A 86 10.28 -7.85 8.74
N VAL A 87 11.42 -7.37 8.21
CA VAL A 87 11.52 -6.98 6.79
C VAL A 87 11.34 -8.18 5.87
N ALA A 88 11.92 -9.35 6.20
CA ALA A 88 11.76 -10.57 5.42
C ALA A 88 10.30 -11.06 5.38
N ILE A 89 9.58 -11.00 6.51
CA ILE A 89 8.16 -11.37 6.57
C ILE A 89 7.31 -10.43 5.71
N VAL A 90 7.51 -9.12 5.83
CA VAL A 90 6.72 -8.12 5.06
C VAL A 90 6.98 -8.27 3.57
N VAL A 91 8.24 -8.39 3.14
CA VAL A 91 8.60 -8.58 1.74
C VAL A 91 8.06 -9.91 1.21
N GLY A 92 8.15 -10.98 1.99
CA GLY A 92 7.58 -12.28 1.64
C GLY A 92 6.07 -12.24 1.49
N ALA A 93 5.35 -11.59 2.40
CA ALA A 93 3.89 -11.45 2.33
C ALA A 93 3.46 -10.64 1.11
N VAL A 94 4.12 -9.51 0.83
CA VAL A 94 3.82 -8.69 -0.36
C VAL A 94 4.11 -9.46 -1.65
N ALA A 95 5.24 -10.17 -1.73
CA ALA A 95 5.58 -11.01 -2.88
C ALA A 95 4.58 -12.16 -3.07
N LEU A 96 4.16 -12.81 -1.99
CA LEU A 96 3.14 -13.86 -2.03
C LEU A 96 1.80 -13.33 -2.52
N LEU A 97 1.35 -12.18 -1.99
CA LEU A 97 0.10 -11.54 -2.42
C LEU A 97 0.17 -11.15 -3.90
N ALA A 98 1.28 -10.56 -4.35
CA ALA A 98 1.48 -10.22 -5.75
C ALA A 98 1.45 -11.48 -6.64
N ALA A 99 2.14 -12.55 -6.26
CA ALA A 99 2.13 -13.82 -6.98
C ALA A 99 0.72 -14.41 -7.02
N LEU A 100 0.00 -14.42 -5.90
CA LEU A 100 -1.40 -14.88 -5.85
C LEU A 100 -2.29 -14.07 -6.79
N THR A 101 -2.18 -12.74 -6.80
CA THR A 101 -2.97 -11.91 -7.73
C THR A 101 -2.67 -12.22 -9.18
N VAL A 102 -1.39 -12.42 -9.55
CA VAL A 102 -1.00 -12.79 -10.92
C VAL A 102 -1.56 -14.15 -11.30
N VAL A 103 -1.51 -15.13 -10.39
CA VAL A 103 -2.10 -16.45 -10.62
C VAL A 103 -3.61 -16.35 -10.83
N VAL A 104 -4.33 -15.58 -10.01
CA VAL A 104 -5.77 -15.37 -10.17
C VAL A 104 -6.10 -14.72 -11.52
N VAL A 105 -5.37 -13.67 -11.91
CA VAL A 105 -5.59 -13.00 -13.21
C VAL A 105 -5.31 -13.95 -14.38
N ALA A 106 -4.23 -14.72 -14.32
CA ALA A 106 -3.91 -15.71 -15.34
C ALA A 106 -4.98 -16.81 -15.43
N LEU A 107 -5.50 -17.29 -14.29
CA LEU A 107 -6.59 -18.26 -14.24
C LEU A 107 -7.90 -17.69 -14.83
N VAL A 108 -8.23 -16.42 -14.54
CA VAL A 108 -9.39 -15.75 -15.14
C VAL A 108 -9.24 -15.62 -16.65
N GLY A 109 -8.06 -15.27 -17.15
CA GLY A 109 -7.80 -15.22 -18.60
C GLY A 109 -7.89 -16.59 -19.28
N LEU A 110 -7.46 -17.67 -18.60
CA LEU A 110 -7.53 -19.03 -19.12
C LEU A 110 -8.95 -19.61 -19.12
N VAL A 111 -9.83 -19.17 -18.22
CA VAL A 111 -11.22 -19.67 -18.11
C VAL A 111 -12.21 -18.70 -18.78
N GLY A 112 -11.79 -17.48 -19.10
CA GLY A 112 -12.65 -16.40 -19.57
C GLY A 112 -12.55 -16.06 -21.06
N GLY A 113 -11.83 -16.84 -21.87
CA GLY A 113 -11.80 -16.68 -23.32
C GLY A 113 -13.18 -16.92 -23.94
N GLY A 114 -13.50 -16.17 -24.99
CA GLY A 114 -14.83 -16.18 -25.63
C GLY A 114 -15.68 -14.99 -25.23
N ARG A 115 -15.05 -13.89 -24.81
CA ARG A 115 -15.74 -12.65 -24.45
C ARG A 115 -15.75 -11.60 -25.54
N ALA A 116 -14.84 -11.70 -26.50
CA ALA A 116 -14.68 -10.74 -27.58
C ALA A 116 -14.35 -11.46 -28.88
N TYR A 117 -14.66 -10.79 -30.00
CA TYR A 117 -14.38 -11.30 -31.35
C TYR A 117 -12.93 -11.77 -31.50
N GLY A 118 -12.73 -12.94 -32.10
CA GLY A 118 -11.43 -13.59 -32.29
C GLY A 118 -11.02 -14.53 -31.16
N GLU A 119 -11.79 -14.63 -30.08
CA GLU A 119 -11.50 -15.54 -28.97
C GLU A 119 -12.23 -16.89 -29.07
N ASP A 120 -13.35 -16.93 -29.80
CA ASP A 120 -14.15 -18.13 -30.03
C ASP A 120 -14.61 -18.22 -31.50
N ALA A 121 -14.11 -19.24 -32.21
CA ALA A 121 -14.36 -19.40 -33.64
C ALA A 121 -15.83 -19.74 -33.99
N ASP A 122 -16.60 -20.27 -33.05
CA ASP A 122 -18.02 -20.56 -33.27
C ASP A 122 -18.85 -19.28 -33.13
N LEU A 123 -18.59 -18.50 -32.08
CA LEU A 123 -19.21 -17.18 -31.88
C LEU A 123 -18.76 -16.17 -32.96
N ASP A 124 -17.51 -16.25 -33.44
CA ASP A 124 -17.03 -15.40 -34.54
C ASP A 124 -17.81 -15.62 -35.83
N ARG A 125 -18.18 -16.87 -36.14
CA ARG A 125 -19.00 -17.17 -37.33
C ARG A 125 -20.40 -16.59 -37.22
N LEU A 126 -20.99 -16.63 -36.02
CA LEU A 126 -22.27 -15.99 -35.75
C LEU A 126 -22.16 -14.46 -35.83
N TRP A 127 -21.10 -13.88 -35.29
CA TRP A 127 -20.80 -12.45 -35.40
C TRP A 127 -20.68 -12.00 -36.84
N ASP A 128 -19.89 -12.68 -37.66
CA ASP A 128 -19.70 -12.34 -39.07
C ASP A 128 -21.03 -12.41 -39.84
N SER A 129 -21.82 -13.47 -39.62
CA SER A 129 -23.14 -13.62 -40.25
C SER A 129 -24.12 -12.53 -39.79
N CYS A 130 -24.09 -12.17 -38.51
CA CYS A 130 -24.88 -11.07 -37.95
C CYS A 130 -24.46 -9.71 -38.55
N ALA A 131 -23.16 -9.50 -38.76
CA ALA A 131 -22.61 -8.31 -39.40
C ALA A 131 -23.05 -8.20 -40.87
N GLU A 132 -23.17 -9.34 -41.57
CA GLU A 132 -23.72 -9.43 -42.93
C GLU A 132 -25.24 -9.22 -43.00
N GLY A 133 -25.92 -9.18 -41.85
CA GLY A 133 -27.35 -8.88 -41.76
C GLY A 133 -28.24 -10.10 -41.50
N ASP A 134 -27.67 -11.27 -41.20
CA ASP A 134 -28.45 -12.42 -40.76
C ASP A 134 -28.97 -12.17 -39.33
N ALA A 135 -30.25 -11.80 -39.26
CA ALA A 135 -30.91 -11.50 -38.00
C ALA A 135 -31.01 -12.73 -37.07
N GLN A 136 -31.07 -13.95 -37.62
CA GLN A 136 -31.05 -15.16 -36.81
C GLN A 136 -29.68 -15.39 -36.22
N ALA A 137 -28.61 -15.14 -36.98
CA ALA A 137 -27.26 -15.24 -36.45
C ALA A 137 -27.01 -14.24 -35.30
N CYS A 138 -27.61 -13.03 -35.37
CA CYS A 138 -27.56 -12.09 -34.25
C CYS A 138 -28.29 -12.63 -33.00
N ASP A 139 -29.46 -13.24 -33.18
CA ASP A 139 -30.23 -13.83 -32.08
C ASP A 139 -29.48 -15.01 -31.44
N ASP A 140 -28.92 -15.90 -32.27
CA ASP A 140 -28.13 -17.06 -31.84
C ASP A 140 -26.85 -16.59 -31.14
N LEU A 141 -26.18 -15.56 -31.66
CA LEU A 141 -25.00 -14.96 -31.01
C LEU A 141 -25.32 -14.46 -29.61
N TYR A 142 -26.40 -13.70 -29.44
CA TYR A 142 -26.83 -13.20 -28.14
C TYR A 142 -27.09 -14.36 -27.15
N LEU A 143 -27.79 -15.41 -27.58
CA LEU A 143 -28.17 -16.54 -26.73
C LEU A 143 -26.99 -17.44 -26.35
N GLU A 144 -26.03 -17.63 -27.24
CA GLU A 144 -24.90 -18.54 -27.05
C GLU A 144 -23.71 -17.86 -26.37
N SER A 145 -23.64 -16.52 -26.44
CA SER A 145 -22.55 -15.75 -25.86
C SER A 145 -22.49 -15.82 -24.33
N PRO A 146 -21.29 -15.68 -23.73
CA PRO A 146 -21.17 -15.52 -22.29
C PRO A 146 -21.80 -14.21 -21.82
N VAL A 147 -22.46 -14.23 -20.66
CA VAL A 147 -23.02 -13.01 -20.05
C VAL A 147 -21.92 -11.97 -19.79
N GLY A 148 -22.21 -10.72 -20.16
CA GLY A 148 -21.34 -9.56 -20.10
C GLY A 148 -20.21 -9.58 -21.14
N SER A 149 -20.34 -10.36 -22.22
CA SER A 149 -19.39 -10.39 -23.32
C SER A 149 -19.71 -9.34 -24.38
N GLU A 150 -18.71 -8.97 -25.18
CA GLU A 150 -18.91 -8.14 -26.37
C GLU A 150 -19.79 -8.86 -27.41
N TYR A 151 -19.70 -10.20 -27.49
CA TYR A 151 -20.60 -11.02 -28.31
C TYR A 151 -22.07 -10.85 -27.90
N GLU A 152 -22.36 -10.85 -26.60
CA GLU A 152 -23.71 -10.63 -26.06
C GLU A 152 -24.22 -9.23 -26.44
N GLU A 153 -23.42 -8.19 -26.18
CA GLU A 153 -23.81 -6.80 -26.47
C GLU A 153 -24.01 -6.57 -27.98
N TYR A 154 -23.15 -7.16 -28.81
CA TYR A 154 -23.27 -7.06 -30.27
C TYR A 154 -24.51 -7.79 -30.78
N GLY A 155 -24.83 -8.97 -30.24
CA GLY A 155 -26.06 -9.69 -30.54
C GLY A 155 -27.32 -8.93 -30.10
N ASP A 156 -27.33 -8.36 -28.90
CA ASP A 156 -28.47 -7.60 -28.32
C ASP A 156 -28.81 -6.33 -29.12
N THR A 157 -27.78 -5.63 -29.59
CA THR A 157 -27.93 -4.46 -30.49
C THR A 157 -28.18 -4.86 -31.93
N CYS A 158 -28.23 -6.16 -32.18
CA CYS A 158 -28.35 -6.80 -33.46
C CYS A 158 -27.34 -6.24 -34.49
N GLY A 159 -26.08 -6.47 -34.20
CA GLY A 159 -24.95 -5.98 -34.99
C GLY A 159 -24.79 -4.45 -34.95
N GLY A 160 -25.20 -3.81 -33.85
CA GLY A 160 -25.12 -2.35 -33.67
C GLY A 160 -26.19 -1.54 -34.41
N ARG A 161 -27.26 -2.17 -34.90
CA ARG A 161 -28.33 -1.49 -35.66
C ARG A 161 -29.38 -0.83 -34.77
N PHE A 162 -29.42 -1.19 -33.49
CA PHE A 162 -30.45 -0.75 -32.56
C PHE A 162 -29.88 -0.55 -31.14
N PRO A 163 -30.59 0.17 -30.26
CA PRO A 163 -30.21 0.31 -28.85
C PRO A 163 -30.28 -1.03 -28.10
N PRO A 164 -29.41 -1.24 -27.08
CA PRO A 164 -29.44 -2.44 -26.25
C PRO A 164 -30.70 -2.52 -25.39
N GLY A 165 -31.17 -3.74 -25.08
CA GLY A 165 -32.28 -4.02 -24.18
C GLY A 165 -33.69 -3.61 -24.64
N GLU A 166 -33.82 -3.03 -25.85
CA GLU A 166 -35.10 -2.63 -26.44
C GLU A 166 -35.66 -3.66 -27.43
N GLN A 167 -34.97 -4.79 -27.61
CA GLN A 167 -35.28 -5.78 -28.63
C GLN A 167 -35.43 -7.15 -28.02
N LEU A 168 -36.64 -7.69 -28.14
CA LEU A 168 -36.88 -9.06 -27.72
C LEU A 168 -36.23 -10.06 -28.69
N TRP A 169 -36.11 -9.71 -29.99
CA TRP A 169 -35.55 -10.53 -31.07
C TRP A 169 -35.16 -9.68 -32.29
N CYS A 170 -34.01 -9.96 -32.91
CA CYS A 170 -33.48 -9.30 -34.11
C CYS A 170 -34.26 -9.68 -35.38
N ARG A 171 -34.66 -10.95 -35.51
CA ARG A 171 -35.39 -11.48 -36.69
C ARG A 171 -36.72 -10.75 -36.99
N GLY A 172 -37.29 -10.05 -36.02
CA GLY A 172 -38.52 -9.28 -36.20
C GLY A 172 -38.33 -7.82 -36.64
N ARG A 173 -37.09 -7.32 -36.71
CA ARG A 173 -36.78 -5.89 -36.87
C ARG A 173 -35.74 -5.56 -37.95
N MET A 174 -35.06 -6.55 -38.52
CA MET A 174 -34.14 -6.40 -39.67
C MET A 174 -34.76 -6.86 -40.97
#